data_AF-A0A822D420-F1
#
_entry.id   AF-A0A822D420-F1
#
_cell.length_a   1.000
_cell.length_b   1.000
_cell.length_c   1.000
_cell.angle_alpha   90.00
_cell.angle_beta   90.00
_cell.angle_gamma   90.00
#
_symmetry.space_group_name_H-M   'P 1'
#
loop_
_entity.id
_entity.type
_entity.pdbx_description
1 polymer ?
#
loop_
_entity_poly.entity_id
_entity_poly.type
_entity_poly.pdbx_seq_one_letter_code
_entity_poly.pdbx_strand_id
1 'polypeptide(L)'
;MDIDIENNTKYTQTSDEIRSIEIAVNRCFKDERSCIVCGEKNIDKRTRLNEYQRNILFIKRGIYVSPGARCCGDHFYKGQLTYEAIHQIVPFKSELVTFNSNEIQKIITDFRALVQNQEAFDFDNNASLDDTAYYNITGLLKSMISHD
;
A
#
# COMPACT_ATOMS: atom_id res chain seq x y z
N MET A 1 12.58 -3.02 57.56
CA MET A 1 13.12 -4.11 56.72
C MET A 1 13.07 -3.59 55.31
N ASP A 2 14.15 -2.93 54.93
CA ASP A 2 14.36 -2.44 53.58
C ASP A 2 14.74 -3.64 52.72
N ILE A 3 13.97 -3.87 51.66
CA ILE A 3 14.31 -4.85 50.63
C ILE A 3 14.60 -4.04 49.38
N ASP A 4 15.89 -3.77 49.19
CA ASP A 4 16.45 -3.35 47.92
C ASP A 4 16.24 -4.47 46.90
N ILE A 5 15.47 -4.20 45.85
CA ILE A 5 15.41 -5.05 44.67
C ILE A 5 16.07 -4.29 43.52
N GLU A 6 17.41 -4.30 43.52
CA GLU A 6 18.19 -4.07 42.31
C GLU A 6 18.01 -5.25 41.36
N ASN A 7 16.90 -5.26 40.61
CA ASN A 7 16.78 -6.16 39.45
C ASN A 7 17.48 -5.52 38.25
N ASN A 8 18.79 -5.75 38.27
CA ASN A 8 19.78 -5.57 37.21
C ASN A 8 19.39 -6.34 35.94
N THR A 9 18.42 -5.83 35.18
CA THR A 9 18.25 -6.22 33.78
C THR A 9 19.24 -5.40 32.97
N LYS A 10 20.47 -5.90 32.91
CA LYS A 10 21.38 -5.56 31.81
C LYS A 10 20.73 -6.05 30.53
N TYR A 11 19.95 -5.18 29.89
CA TYR A 11 19.68 -5.29 28.46
C TYR A 11 21.04 -5.16 27.78
N THR A 12 21.68 -6.29 27.53
CA THR A 12 22.75 -6.37 26.56
C THR A 12 22.17 -5.96 25.21
N GLN A 13 22.37 -4.69 24.89
CA GLN A 13 22.25 -4.13 23.56
C GLN A 13 23.13 -4.95 22.60
N THR A 14 22.50 -5.88 21.90
CA THR A 14 22.93 -6.30 20.57
C THR A 14 21.66 -6.39 19.72
N SER A 15 20.99 -5.26 19.49
CA SER A 15 20.09 -5.18 18.35
C SER A 15 21.00 -4.88 17.16
N ASP A 16 21.26 -5.88 16.33
CA ASP A 16 21.49 -5.58 14.92
C ASP A 16 20.22 -4.84 14.46
N GLU A 17 20.26 -3.51 14.47
CA GLU A 17 19.17 -2.69 13.96
C GLU A 17 18.90 -3.19 12.54
N ILE A 18 17.71 -3.69 12.25
CA ILE A 18 17.33 -4.07 10.89
C ILE A 18 17.33 -2.77 10.07
N ARG A 19 18.44 -2.49 9.40
CA ARG A 19 18.62 -1.28 8.59
C ARG A 19 17.90 -1.36 7.26
N SER A 20 17.67 -2.59 6.78
CA SER A 20 16.94 -2.88 5.56
C SER A 20 16.39 -4.30 5.53
N ILE A 21 15.31 -4.50 4.77
CA ILE A 21 14.74 -5.81 4.46
C ILE A 21 14.68 -6.01 2.95
N GLU A 22 14.78 -7.25 2.49
CA GLU A 22 14.55 -7.58 1.09
C GLU A 22 13.17 -8.23 0.94
N ILE A 23 12.37 -7.72 0.01
CA ILE A 23 11.04 -8.25 -0.28
C ILE A 23 10.98 -8.60 -1.77
N ALA A 24 10.46 -9.79 -2.08
CA ALA A 24 10.11 -10.16 -3.45
C ALA A 24 8.85 -9.40 -3.87
N VAL A 25 8.98 -8.54 -4.87
CA VAL A 25 7.90 -7.66 -5.33
C VAL A 25 7.75 -7.71 -6.84
N ASN A 26 6.52 -7.54 -7.30
CA ASN A 26 6.23 -7.36 -8.71
C ASN A 26 6.60 -5.93 -9.10
N ARG A 27 7.54 -5.74 -10.04
CA ARG A 27 7.94 -4.40 -10.48
C ARG A 27 7.23 -4.00 -11.76
N CYS A 28 6.81 -2.74 -11.86
CA CYS A 28 6.40 -2.13 -13.13
C CYS A 28 7.34 -0.96 -13.48
N PHE A 29 8.36 -1.22 -14.32
CA PHE A 29 9.24 -0.17 -14.83
C PHE A 29 10.14 -0.64 -15.97
N LYS A 30 9.71 -0.41 -17.21
CA LYS A 30 10.48 -0.79 -18.41
C LYS A 30 11.40 0.32 -18.92
N ASP A 31 11.00 1.59 -18.77
CA ASP A 31 11.71 2.76 -19.33
C ASP A 31 11.25 4.08 -18.67
N GLU A 32 12.20 4.93 -18.24
CA GLU A 32 11.96 6.31 -17.73
C GLU A 32 11.34 7.26 -18.76
N ARG A 33 11.37 6.88 -20.04
CA ARG A 33 10.86 7.64 -21.18
C ARG A 33 9.49 7.17 -21.66
N SER A 34 8.78 6.34 -20.89
CA SER A 34 7.42 5.83 -21.20
C SER A 34 6.44 6.12 -20.05
N CYS A 35 5.15 6.25 -20.36
CA CYS A 35 4.11 6.25 -19.33
C CYS A 35 3.99 4.84 -18.74
N ILE A 36 3.96 4.70 -17.41
CA ILE A 36 3.84 3.39 -16.76
C ILE A 36 2.49 2.68 -16.97
N VAL A 37 1.45 3.43 -17.38
CA VAL A 37 0.09 2.90 -17.59
C VAL A 37 -0.09 2.50 -19.06
N CYS A 38 0.01 3.47 -19.98
CA CYS A 38 -0.27 3.24 -21.40
C CYS A 38 0.96 3.00 -22.29
N GLY A 39 2.18 3.16 -21.75
CA GLY A 39 3.42 2.99 -22.52
C GLY A 39 3.76 4.16 -23.48
N GLU A 40 2.89 5.15 -23.61
CA GLU A 40 3.07 6.30 -24.51
C GLU A 40 4.39 7.03 -24.23
N LYS A 41 5.13 7.35 -25.29
CA LYS A 41 6.49 7.93 -25.24
C LYS A 41 6.50 9.46 -25.36
N ASN A 42 5.36 10.07 -25.67
CA ASN A 42 5.26 11.50 -25.88
C ASN A 42 5.67 12.31 -24.62
N ILE A 43 6.66 13.21 -24.76
CA ILE A 43 7.39 13.79 -23.62
C ILE A 43 6.59 14.88 -22.90
N ASP A 44 5.76 15.65 -23.62
CA ASP A 44 5.26 16.94 -23.15
C ASP A 44 4.15 16.86 -22.08
N LYS A 45 3.52 15.68 -21.88
CA LYS A 45 2.34 15.53 -21.01
C LYS A 45 2.56 14.62 -19.80
N ARG A 46 3.80 14.28 -19.46
CA ARG A 46 4.10 13.30 -18.40
C ARG A 46 4.75 13.90 -17.18
N THR A 47 4.20 13.54 -16.03
CA THR A 47 4.70 13.95 -14.72
C THR A 47 5.37 12.76 -14.04
N ARG A 48 6.45 13.03 -13.30
CA ARG A 48 7.07 12.02 -12.43
C ARG A 48 6.12 11.68 -11.30
N LEU A 49 5.94 10.40 -11.03
CA LEU A 49 5.18 9.95 -9.88
C LEU A 49 5.92 10.34 -8.59
N ASN A 50 5.19 11.00 -7.70
CA ASN A 50 5.68 11.28 -6.35
C ASN A 50 5.72 9.99 -5.50
N GLU A 51 6.29 10.07 -4.32
CA GLU A 51 6.45 8.91 -3.43
C GLU A 51 5.12 8.27 -3.04
N TYR A 52 4.15 9.09 -2.63
CA TYR A 52 2.81 8.63 -2.28
C TYR A 52 2.15 7.86 -3.42
N GLN A 53 2.15 8.39 -4.64
CA GLN A 53 1.55 7.74 -5.82
C GLN A 53 2.19 6.37 -6.12
N ARG A 54 3.50 6.23 -5.89
CA ARG A 54 4.19 4.94 -6.04
C ARG A 54 3.81 3.97 -4.90
N ASN A 55 3.75 4.46 -3.67
CA ASN A 55 3.36 3.66 -2.51
C ASN A 55 1.92 3.15 -2.63
N ILE A 56 1.00 3.94 -3.19
CA ILE A 56 -0.38 3.51 -3.44
C ILE A 56 -0.46 2.30 -4.37
N LEU A 57 0.39 2.23 -5.41
CA LEU A 57 0.44 1.07 -6.29
C LEU A 57 0.96 -0.17 -5.55
N PHE A 58 1.94 0.02 -4.68
CA PHE A 58 2.45 -1.05 -3.84
C PHE A 58 1.38 -1.56 -2.86
N ILE A 59 0.69 -0.64 -2.17
CA ILE A 59 -0.35 -0.97 -1.18
C ILE A 59 -1.55 -1.66 -1.84
N LYS A 60 -2.05 -1.12 -2.96
CA LYS A 60 -3.29 -1.63 -3.59
C LYS A 60 -3.08 -2.83 -4.49
N ARG A 61 -1.90 -2.99 -5.09
CA ARG A 61 -1.65 -4.00 -6.15
C ARG A 61 -0.43 -4.88 -5.87
N GLY A 62 0.34 -4.61 -4.81
CA GLY A 62 1.62 -5.29 -4.56
C GLY A 62 2.67 -4.97 -5.63
N ILE A 63 2.51 -3.85 -6.35
CA ILE A 63 3.40 -3.47 -7.46
C ILE A 63 4.38 -2.41 -6.99
N TYR A 64 5.66 -2.74 -7.01
CA TYR A 64 6.72 -1.78 -6.74
C TYR A 64 7.02 -0.92 -7.97
N VAL A 65 7.07 0.39 -7.74
CA VAL A 65 7.40 1.38 -8.76
C VAL A 65 8.65 2.13 -8.34
N SER A 66 9.70 2.05 -9.15
CA SER A 66 10.96 2.72 -8.87
C SER A 66 10.83 4.25 -8.94
N PRO A 67 11.67 5.00 -8.21
CA PRO A 67 11.81 6.43 -8.40
C PRO A 67 12.09 6.78 -9.87
N GLY A 68 11.58 7.93 -10.31
CA GLY A 68 11.74 8.38 -11.71
C GLY A 68 10.64 7.92 -12.66
N ALA A 69 9.75 7.02 -12.22
CA ALA A 69 8.60 6.60 -13.01
C ALA A 69 7.69 7.74 -13.42
N ARG A 70 7.16 7.68 -14.64
CA ARG A 70 6.35 8.75 -15.25
C ARG A 70 4.99 8.26 -15.67
N CYS A 71 4.00 9.14 -15.58
CA CYS A 71 2.64 8.88 -16.04
C CYS A 71 2.09 10.09 -16.81
N CYS A 72 1.30 9.87 -17.87
CA CYS A 72 0.66 10.97 -18.58
C CYS A 72 -0.53 11.54 -17.79
N GLY A 73 -0.85 12.80 -18.08
CA GLY A 73 -1.94 13.54 -17.43
C GLY A 73 -3.31 12.84 -17.51
N ASP A 74 -3.56 12.06 -18.56
CA ASP A 74 -4.84 11.38 -18.81
C ASP A 74 -5.18 10.31 -17.76
N HIS A 75 -4.18 9.88 -16.98
CA HIS A 75 -4.32 8.90 -15.92
C HIS A 75 -4.35 9.51 -14.51
N PHE A 76 -4.43 10.85 -14.42
CA PHE A 76 -4.58 11.55 -13.17
C PHE A 76 -5.95 12.22 -13.05
N TYR A 77 -6.49 12.16 -11.85
CA TYR A 77 -7.60 12.99 -11.42
C TYR A 77 -7.25 13.66 -10.10
N LYS A 78 -7.36 15.00 -10.04
CA LYS A 78 -6.98 15.81 -8.87
C LYS A 78 -5.58 15.48 -8.31
N GLY A 79 -4.62 15.22 -9.20
CA GLY A 79 -3.23 14.91 -8.84
C GLY A 79 -3.00 13.51 -8.30
N GLN A 80 -3.98 12.62 -8.36
CA GLN A 80 -3.87 11.21 -7.96
C GLN A 80 -4.11 10.28 -9.16
N LEU A 81 -3.50 9.10 -9.16
CA LEU A 81 -3.78 8.09 -10.17
C LEU A 81 -5.24 7.67 -10.08
N THR A 82 -5.92 7.58 -11.23
CA THR A 82 -7.31 7.10 -11.24
C THR A 82 -7.37 5.61 -10.89
N TYR A 83 -8.56 5.15 -10.50
CA TYR A 83 -8.80 3.74 -10.23
C TYR A 83 -8.46 2.86 -11.44
N GLU A 84 -8.86 3.28 -12.64
CA GLU A 84 -8.59 2.58 -13.89
C GLU A 84 -7.09 2.51 -14.18
N ALA A 85 -6.38 3.62 -13.99
CA ALA A 85 -4.93 3.68 -14.19
C ALA A 85 -4.18 2.71 -13.28
N ILE A 86 -4.57 2.61 -12.01
CA ILE A 86 -3.98 1.66 -11.04
C ILE A 86 -4.16 0.21 -11.48
N HIS A 87 -5.31 -0.13 -12.08
CA HIS A 87 -5.62 -1.50 -12.50
C HIS A 87 -5.06 -1.86 -13.88
N GLN A 88 -4.81 -0.87 -14.74
CA GLN A 88 -4.20 -1.06 -16.06
C GLN A 88 -2.68 -1.30 -15.99
N ILE A 89 -2.03 -0.92 -14.89
CA ILE A 89 -0.59 -1.15 -14.72
C ILE A 89 -0.31 -2.64 -14.61
N VAL A 90 0.54 -3.14 -15.51
CA VAL A 90 0.97 -4.53 -15.56
C VAL A 90 2.42 -4.64 -15.08
N PRO A 91 2.72 -5.52 -14.10
CA PRO A 91 4.09 -5.79 -13.69
C PRO A 91 4.85 -6.55 -14.79
N PHE A 92 6.14 -6.27 -14.96
CA PHE A 92 6.96 -6.89 -16.01
C PHE A 92 7.88 -8.00 -15.50
N LYS A 93 8.25 -7.98 -14.22
CA LYS A 93 9.05 -9.02 -13.57
C LYS A 93 8.86 -8.99 -12.05
N SER A 94 9.12 -10.13 -11.43
CA SER A 94 9.37 -10.20 -9.99
C SER A 94 10.86 -9.94 -9.73
N GLU A 95 11.17 -9.14 -8.72
CA GLU A 95 12.53 -8.93 -8.25
C GLU A 95 12.59 -8.75 -6.73
N LEU A 96 13.75 -9.03 -6.15
CA LEU A 96 14.03 -8.67 -4.77
C LEU A 96 14.35 -7.17 -4.71
N VAL A 97 13.62 -6.45 -3.88
CA VAL A 97 13.83 -5.02 -3.61
C VAL A 97 14.23 -4.86 -2.16
N THR A 98 15.34 -4.18 -1.93
CA THR A 98 15.81 -3.80 -0.61
C THR A 98 15.11 -2.51 -0.18
N PHE A 99 14.34 -2.58 0.90
CA PHE A 99 13.72 -1.42 1.53
C PHE A 99 14.47 -1.07 2.80
N ASN A 100 14.82 0.20 2.97
CA ASN A 100 15.35 0.70 4.24
C ASN A 100 14.23 1.00 5.25
N SER A 101 14.60 1.18 6.52
CA SER A 101 13.66 1.46 7.60
C SER A 101 12.74 2.67 7.33
N ASN A 102 13.28 3.75 6.73
CA ASN A 102 12.49 4.95 6.43
C ASN A 102 11.47 4.69 5.31
N GLU A 103 11.83 3.95 4.27
CA GLU A 103 10.92 3.61 3.17
C GLU A 103 9.74 2.77 3.66
N ILE A 104 10.01 1.78 4.53
CA ILE A 104 8.98 0.95 5.16
C ILE A 104 8.04 1.82 6.00
N GLN A 105 8.60 2.70 6.84
CA GLN A 105 7.79 3.59 7.67
C GLN A 105 6.86 4.48 6.83
N LYS A 106 7.33 4.96 5.68
CA LYS A 106 6.49 5.74 4.76
C LYS A 106 5.38 4.90 4.13
N ILE A 107 5.68 3.69 3.67
CA ILE A 107 4.65 2.77 3.14
C ILE A 107 3.59 2.48 4.20
N ILE A 108 4.00 2.21 5.45
CA ILE A 108 3.08 1.98 6.56
C ILE A 108 2.26 3.23 6.87
N THR A 109 2.88 4.42 6.82
CA THR A 109 2.18 5.70 7.04
C THR A 109 1.12 5.95 5.97
N ASP A 110 1.47 5.75 4.70
CA ASP A 110 0.55 5.89 3.58
C ASP A 110 -0.59 4.85 3.64
N PHE A 111 -0.29 3.62 4.06
CA PHE A 111 -1.28 2.58 4.30
C PHE A 111 -2.27 2.98 5.39
N ARG A 112 -1.80 3.48 6.54
CA ARG A 112 -2.68 3.94 7.62
C ARG A 112 -3.56 5.10 7.16
N ALA A 113 -2.99 6.07 6.43
CA ALA A 113 -3.75 7.19 5.89
C ALA A 113 -4.83 6.71 4.91
N LEU A 114 -4.55 5.69 4.10
CA LEU A 114 -5.56 5.09 3.22
C LEU A 114 -6.69 4.43 4.02
N VAL A 115 -6.36 3.60 5.00
CA VAL A 115 -7.35 2.86 5.80
C VAL A 115 -8.20 3.81 6.65
N GLN A 116 -7.62 4.85 7.23
CA GLN A 116 -8.37 5.85 8.01
C GLN A 116 -9.39 6.64 7.18
N ASN A 117 -9.16 6.77 5.88
CA ASN A 117 -10.09 7.42 4.96
C ASN A 117 -11.14 6.46 4.38
N GLN A 118 -11.03 5.16 4.65
CA GLN A 118 -12.10 4.22 4.39
C GLN A 118 -13.00 4.20 5.63
N GLU A 119 -14.32 4.26 5.43
CA GLU A 119 -15.25 4.00 6.52
C GLU A 119 -14.89 2.62 7.09
N ALA A 120 -14.44 2.59 8.34
CA ALA A 120 -14.22 1.33 9.03
C ALA A 120 -15.53 0.55 8.99
N PHE A 121 -15.46 -0.75 8.71
CA PHE A 121 -16.64 -1.61 8.81
C PHE A 121 -17.20 -1.51 10.23
N ASP A 122 -18.39 -0.94 10.33
CA ASP A 122 -19.14 -0.92 11.57
C ASP A 122 -19.91 -2.24 11.65
N PHE A 123 -19.30 -3.23 12.31
CA PHE A 123 -19.87 -4.55 12.50
C PHE A 123 -21.20 -4.52 13.27
N ASP A 124 -21.46 -3.46 14.03
CA ASP A 124 -22.70 -3.28 14.77
C ASP A 124 -23.77 -2.58 13.91
N ASN A 125 -23.38 -1.92 12.82
CA ASN A 125 -24.29 -1.33 11.85
C ASN A 125 -24.49 -2.26 10.65
N ASN A 126 -25.54 -3.07 10.70
CA ASN A 126 -25.94 -3.97 9.61
C ASN A 126 -26.15 -3.22 8.27
N ALA A 127 -26.47 -1.93 8.26
CA ALA A 127 -26.61 -1.16 7.01
C ALA A 127 -25.26 -0.83 6.34
N SER A 128 -24.14 -0.93 7.07
CA SER A 128 -22.80 -0.61 6.56
C SER A 128 -22.17 -1.73 5.71
N LEU A 129 -22.70 -2.95 5.80
CA LEU A 129 -22.22 -4.12 5.06
C LEU A 129 -23.09 -4.35 3.82
N ASP A 130 -22.52 -4.35 2.62
CA ASP A 130 -23.22 -4.91 1.46
C ASP A 130 -23.30 -6.45 1.57
N ASP A 131 -24.19 -7.09 0.79
CA ASP A 131 -24.41 -8.54 0.87
C ASP A 131 -23.14 -9.36 0.59
N THR A 132 -22.24 -8.84 -0.26
CA THR A 132 -21.00 -9.52 -0.62
C THR A 132 -20.00 -9.47 0.52
N ALA A 133 -19.81 -8.29 1.13
CA ALA A 133 -18.98 -8.10 2.31
C ALA A 133 -19.51 -8.92 3.49
N TYR A 134 -20.83 -8.90 3.70
CA TYR A 134 -21.49 -9.67 4.75
C TYR A 134 -21.24 -11.18 4.59
N TYR A 135 -21.44 -11.72 3.39
CA TYR A 135 -21.20 -13.13 3.11
C TYR A 135 -19.72 -13.51 3.24
N ASN A 136 -18.80 -12.67 2.77
CA ASN A 136 -17.37 -12.95 2.87
C ASN A 136 -16.89 -13.02 4.33
N ILE A 137 -17.50 -12.25 5.23
CA ILE A 137 -17.14 -12.21 6.65
C ILE A 137 -17.82 -13.33 7.43
N THR A 138 -19.10 -13.58 7.18
CA THR A 138 -19.94 -14.44 8.03
C THR A 138 -20.24 -15.82 7.42
N GLY A 139 -20.06 -15.98 6.11
CA GLY A 139 -20.52 -17.15 5.35
C GLY A 139 -22.04 -17.24 5.20
N LEU A 140 -22.79 -16.24 5.65
CA LEU A 140 -24.25 -16.20 5.61
C LEU A 140 -24.74 -15.12 4.64
N LEU A 141 -25.88 -15.35 3.99
CA LEU A 141 -26.55 -14.29 3.24
C LEU A 141 -27.24 -13.34 4.22
N LYS A 142 -27.14 -12.05 3.96
CA LYS A 142 -27.72 -11.00 4.82
C LYS A 142 -29.24 -11.14 4.98
N SER A 143 -29.92 -11.63 3.94
CA SER A 143 -31.35 -11.96 3.94
C SER A 143 -31.74 -13.09 4.90
N MET A 144 -30.79 -13.88 5.40
CA MET A 144 -31.06 -14.94 6.37
C MET A 144 -31.20 -14.40 7.81
N ILE A 145 -30.90 -13.12 8.03
CA ILE A 145 -30.83 -12.49 9.36
C ILE A 145 -31.89 -11.39 9.51
N SER A 146 -32.56 -11.01 8.42
CA SER A 146 -33.77 -10.19 8.49
C SER A 146 -34.97 -11.03 8.95
N HIS A 147 -35.05 -11.28 10.25
CA HIS A 147 -36.29 -11.62 10.92
C HIS A 147 -36.62 -10.50 11.92
N ASP A 148 -37.82 -9.95 11.72
CA ASP A 148 -38.52 -8.82 12.37
C ASP A 148 -38.20 -7.40 11.86
#